data_AF-A0A383F3P6-F1
#
_entry.id   AF-A0A383F3P6-F1
#
_cell.length_a   1.000
_cell.length_b   1.000
_cell.length_c   1.000
_cell.angle_alpha   90.00
_cell.angle_beta   90.00
_cell.angle_gamma   90.00
#
_symmetry.space_group_name_H-M   'P 1'
#
loop_
_entity.id
_entity.type
_entity.pdbx_description
1 polymer ?
#
loop_
_entity_poly.entity_id
_entity_poly.type
_entity_poly.pdbx_seq_one_letter_code
_entity_poly.pdbx_strand_id
1 'polypeptide(L)' 'VSCAGRVNTALASLPWVEKHEVDFGKKEAHITVNGKFDKAATLKAITDLGFGATVKKVG' A
#
# COMPACT_ATOMS: atom_id res chain seq x y z
N VAL A 1 -8.74 0.85 -15.95
CA VAL A 1 -8.33 0.97 -14.53
C VAL A 1 -7.09 1.86 -14.45
N SER A 2 -7.15 2.99 -13.74
CA SER A 2 -6.00 3.89 -13.56
C SER A 2 -5.01 3.29 -12.57
N CYS A 3 -3.71 3.65 -12.63
CA CYS A 3 -2.68 3.17 -11.69
C CYS A 3 -3.12 3.24 -10.22
N ALA A 4 -3.90 4.27 -9.90
CA ALA A 4 -4.58 4.48 -8.65
C ALA A 4 -5.42 3.31 -8.14
N GLY A 5 -6.33 2.83 -8.99
CA GLY A 5 -7.24 1.75 -8.62
C GLY A 5 -6.49 0.45 -8.32
N ARG A 6 -5.41 0.18 -9.06
CA ARG A 6 -4.58 -1.02 -8.86
C ARG A 6 -3.90 -1.01 -7.49
N VAL A 7 -3.25 0.11 -7.14
CA VAL A 7 -2.59 0.26 -5.83
C VAL A 7 -3.61 0.15 -4.70
N ASN A 8 -4.77 0.80 -4.83
CA ASN A 8 -5.84 0.71 -3.84
C ASN A 8 -6.31 -0.74 -3.64
N THR A 9 -6.58 -1.48 -4.72
CA THR A 9 -7.01 -2.88 -4.64
C THR A 9 -5.95 -3.78 -4.01
N ALA A 10 -4.66 -3.59 -4.33
CA ALA A 10 -3.59 -4.37 -3.72
C ALA A 10 -3.48 -4.11 -2.21
N LEU A 11 -3.59 -2.85 -1.78
CA LEU A 11 -3.58 -2.49 -0.35
C LEU A 11 -4.80 -3.04 0.39
N ALA A 12 -5.99 -2.95 -0.20
CA ALA A 12 -7.22 -3.51 0.34
C ALA A 12 -7.20 -5.04 0.48
N SER A 13 -6.37 -5.72 -0.33
CA SER A 13 -6.24 -7.19 -0.31
C SER A 13 -5.34 -7.69 0.83
N LEU A 14 -4.64 -6.81 1.52
CA LEU A 14 -3.73 -7.19 2.61
C LEU A 14 -4.52 -7.34 3.92
N PRO A 15 -4.39 -8.48 4.63
CA PRO A 15 -5.26 -8.80 5.76
C PRO A 15 -4.99 -7.94 7.01
N TRP A 16 -3.85 -7.26 7.09
CA TRP A 16 -3.52 -6.36 8.20
C TRP A 16 -3.91 -4.91 7.93
N VAL A 17 -4.45 -4.58 6.75
CA VAL A 17 -4.81 -3.21 6.38
C VAL A 17 -6.22 -2.90 6.89
N GLU A 18 -6.29 -1.95 7.82
CA GLU A 18 -7.56 -1.46 8.38
C GLU A 18 -8.09 -0.26 7.58
N LYS A 19 -7.18 0.64 7.19
CA LYS A 19 -7.50 1.81 6.37
C LYS A 19 -6.36 2.08 5.39
N HIS A 20 -6.69 2.55 4.20
CA HIS A 20 -5.70 3.02 3.24
C HIS A 20 -6.15 4.33 2.59
N GLU A 21 -5.22 5.24 2.37
CA GLU A 21 -5.43 6.53 1.70
C GLU A 21 -4.27 6.73 0.73
N VAL A 22 -4.58 6.94 -0.55
CA VAL A 22 -3.56 7.12 -1.59
C VAL A 22 -3.65 8.53 -2.15
N ASP A 23 -2.55 9.28 -2.04
CA ASP A 23 -2.41 10.63 -2.58
C ASP A 23 -1.55 10.58 -3.85
N PHE A 24 -2.19 10.78 -5.00
CA PHE A 24 -1.50 10.79 -6.30
C PHE A 24 -0.74 12.09 -6.57
N GLY A 25 -1.16 13.20 -5.97
CA GLY A 25 -0.46 14.48 -6.09
C GLY A 25 0.92 14.40 -5.45
N LYS A 26 1.02 13.68 -4.33
CA LYS A 26 2.27 13.47 -3.59
C LYS A 26 2.98 12.15 -3.92
N LYS A 27 2.31 11.23 -4.63
CA LYS A 27 2.79 9.85 -4.89
C LYS A 27 3.04 9.08 -3.59
N GLU A 28 2.18 9.30 -2.60
CA GLU A 28 2.29 8.72 -1.27
C GLU A 28 1.04 7.89 -0.95
N ALA A 29 1.22 6.82 -0.18
CA ALA A 29 0.13 6.02 0.35
C ALA A 29 0.28 5.92 1.87
N HIS A 30 -0.78 6.27 2.59
CA HIS A 30 -0.90 6.04 4.02
C HIS A 30 -1.76 4.82 4.26
N ILE A 31 -1.28 3.97 5.16
CA ILE A 31 -1.92 2.70 5.46
C ILE A 31 -1.97 2.57 6.97
N THR A 32 -3.16 2.49 7.51
CA THR A 32 -3.40 2.12 8.91
C THR A 32 -3.48 0.62 8.98
N VAL A 33 -2.67 0.04 9.84
CA VAL A 33 -2.54 -1.41 9.99
C VAL A 33 -2.87 -1.80 11.41
N ASN A 34 -3.58 -2.91 11.58
CA ASN A 34 -3.94 -3.42 12.90
C ASN A 34 -3.19 -4.72 13.17
N GLY A 35 -2.44 -4.75 14.27
CA GLY A 35 -1.63 -5.90 14.66
C GLY A 35 -0.33 -6.02 13.85
N LYS A 36 -0.09 -7.21 13.28
CA LYS A 36 1.21 -7.56 12.72
C LYS A 36 1.36 -7.04 11.30
N PHE A 37 2.11 -5.95 11.13
CA PHE A 37 2.44 -5.38 9.83
C PHE A 37 3.60 -6.10 9.17
N ASP A 38 3.40 -6.56 7.92
CA ASP A 38 4.47 -7.13 7.10
C ASP A 38 4.85 -6.16 5.96
N LYS A 39 6.00 -5.50 6.15
CA LYS A 39 6.57 -4.58 5.16
C LYS A 39 6.93 -5.28 3.86
N ALA A 40 7.52 -6.47 3.93
CA ALA A 40 7.98 -7.18 2.74
C ALA A 40 6.81 -7.62 1.87
N ALA A 41 5.76 -8.14 2.50
CA ALA A 41 4.54 -8.54 1.79
C ALA A 41 3.82 -7.34 1.17
N THR A 42 3.76 -6.21 1.87
CA THR A 42 3.18 -4.96 1.34
C THR A 42 3.96 -4.47 0.12
N LEU A 43 5.29 -4.42 0.19
CA LEU A 43 6.15 -4.01 -0.93
C LEU A 43 6.02 -4.97 -2.11
N LYS A 44 5.94 -6.28 -1.84
CA LYS A 44 5.72 -7.30 -2.88
C LYS A 44 4.39 -7.08 -3.60
N ALA A 45 3.30 -6.82 -2.88
CA ALA A 45 1.99 -6.57 -3.48
C ALA A 45 2.00 -5.36 -4.43
N ILE A 46 2.74 -4.30 -4.10
CA ILE A 46 2.90 -3.12 -4.97
C ILE A 46 3.84 -3.40 -6.16
N THR A 47 4.90 -4.16 -5.93
CA THR A 47 5.86 -4.54 -6.98
C THR A 47 5.25 -5.49 -8.01
N ASP A 48 4.36 -6.38 -7.57
CA ASP A 48 3.59 -7.30 -8.43
C ASP A 48 2.73 -6.55 -9.46
N LEU A 49 2.25 -5.35 -9.10
CA LEU A 49 1.55 -4.45 -10.00
C LEU A 49 2.47 -3.69 -10.98
N GLY A 50 3.78 -3.86 -10.86
CA GLY A 50 4.80 -3.16 -11.64
C GLY A 50 5.19 -1.79 -11.07
N PHE A 51 4.85 -1.47 -9.82
CA PHE A 51 5.20 -0.20 -9.17
C PHE A 51 6.32 -0.38 -8.14
N GLY A 52 7.30 0.51 -8.15
CA GLY A 52 8.28 0.61 -7.07
C GLY A 52 7.71 1.40 -5.89
N ALA A 53 7.77 0.84 -4.68
CA ALA A 53 7.35 1.54 -3.46
C ALA A 53 8.41 1.39 -2.36
N THR A 54 8.40 2.32 -1.40
CA THR A 54 9.25 2.25 -0.20
C THR A 54 8.44 2.69 1.01
N VAL A 55 8.62 2.01 2.15
CA VAL A 55 7.98 2.39 3.41
C VAL A 55 8.87 3.42 4.09
N LYS A 56 8.41 4.68 4.15
CA LYS A 56 9.15 5.81 4.72
C LYS A 56 8.98 5.96 6.24
N LYS A 57 7.80 5.65 6.77
CA LYS A 57 7.51 5.80 8.20
C LYS A 57 6.50 4.75 8.64
N VAL A 58 6.82 4.06 9.74
CA VAL A 58 5.90 3.19 10.47
C VAL A 58 5.76 3.87 11.84
N GLY A 59 4.54 4.33 12.13
CA GLY A 59 4.19 5.00 13.38
C GLY A 59 3.43 4.07 14.29
#